data_AF-A0A924XDJ4-F1
#
_entry.id   AF-A0A924XDJ4-F1
#
_cell.length_a   1.000
_cell.length_b   1.000
_cell.length_c   1.000
_cell.angle_alpha   90.00
_cell.angle_beta   90.00
_cell.angle_gamma   90.00
#
_symmetry.space_group_name_H-M   'P 1'
#
loop_
_entity.id
_entity.type
_entity.pdbx_description
1 polymer ?
#
loop_
_entity_poly.entity_id
_entity_poly.type
_entity_poly.pdbx_seq_one_letter_code
_entity_poly.pdbx_strand_id
1 'polypeptide(L)'
;RWLVPGVEFTAGCALLIGLLSALAAFGLFVVCLGALALDGVKRIRGWQPIDRADWLGDFLYLPEALYCIGLAIVMLAGPGSWSLDALIVPRFAV
;
A
#
# COMPACT_ATOMS: atom_id res chain seq x y z
N ARG A 1 12.88 6.09 -16.65
CA ARG A 1 11.52 5.54 -16.40
C ARG A 1 11.52 4.30 -15.50
N TRP A 2 12.69 3.73 -15.13
CA TRP A 2 12.78 2.49 -14.33
C TRP A 2 12.91 2.67 -12.82
N LEU A 3 13.06 3.90 -12.34
CA LEU A 3 13.26 4.16 -10.91
C LEU A 3 12.04 3.78 -10.07
N VAL A 4 10.84 4.22 -10.47
CA VAL A 4 9.60 3.93 -9.73
C VAL A 4 9.29 2.42 -9.75
N PRO A 5 9.29 1.72 -10.91
CA PRO A 5 9.09 0.27 -10.93
C PRO A 5 10.15 -0.51 -10.14
N GLY A 6 11.41 -0.05 -10.16
CA GLY A 6 12.47 -0.67 -9.39
C GLY A 6 12.26 -0.55 -7.88
N VAL A 7 11.84 0.63 -7.42
CA VAL A 7 11.51 0.87 -6.00
C VAL A 7 10.26 0.09 -5.59
N GLU A 8 9.22 0.07 -6.42
CA GLU A 8 7.99 -0.69 -6.14
C GLU A 8 8.28 -2.18 -6.01
N PHE A 9 9.05 -2.74 -6.95
CA PHE A 9 9.40 -4.16 -6.92
C PHE A 9 10.28 -4.51 -5.72
N THR A 10 11.34 -3.73 -5.47
CA THR A 10 12.25 -4.01 -4.35
C THR A 10 11.59 -3.82 -2.99
N ALA A 11 10.80 -2.77 -2.81
CA ALA A 11 10.02 -2.57 -1.58
C ALA A 11 8.94 -3.64 -1.41
N GLY A 12 8.30 -4.09 -2.50
CA GLY A 12 7.37 -5.21 -2.47
C GLY A 12 8.04 -6.51 -2.03
N CYS A 13 9.20 -6.84 -2.60
CA CYS A 13 9.99 -8.00 -2.17
C CYS A 13 10.42 -7.90 -0.70
N ALA A 14 10.88 -6.72 -0.25
CA ALA A 14 11.24 -6.49 1.15
C ALA A 14 10.04 -6.69 2.09
N LEU A 15 8.86 -6.20 1.70
CA LEU A 15 7.62 -6.37 2.45
C LEU A 15 7.19 -7.84 2.55
N LEU A 16 7.32 -8.61 1.46
CA LEU A 16 6.95 -10.04 1.42
C LEU A 16 7.75 -10.89 2.41
N ILE A 17 9.04 -10.60 2.57
CA ILE A 17 9.91 -11.30 3.53
C ILE A 17 9.87 -10.65 4.92
N GLY A 18 9.13 -9.55 5.09
CA GLY A 18 9.05 -8.81 6.34
C GLY A 18 10.36 -8.15 6.75
N LEU A 19 11.11 -7.60 5.80
CA LEU A 19 12.35 -6.85 6.03
C LEU A 19 12.07 -5.34 5.94
N LEU A 20 12.35 -4.61 7.02
CA LEU A 20 12.01 -3.20 7.17
C LEU A 20 10.51 -2.95 6.87
N SER A 21 9.64 -3.85 7.33
CA SER A 21 8.23 -3.98 6.95
C SER A 21 7.47 -2.66 7.03
N ALA A 22 7.60 -1.92 8.15
CA ALA A 22 6.92 -0.63 8.31
C ALA A 22 7.45 0.44 7.33
N LEU A 23 8.76 0.47 7.07
CA LEU A 23 9.37 1.43 6.16
C LEU A 23 9.07 1.09 4.69
N ALA A 24 9.15 -0.18 4.32
CA ALA A 24 8.79 -0.68 3.00
C ALA A 24 7.31 -0.43 2.72
N ALA A 25 6.43 -0.69 3.70
CA ALA A 25 5.01 -0.41 3.60
C ALA A 25 4.75 1.09 3.42
N PHE A 26 5.42 1.94 4.20
CA PHE A 26 5.30 3.40 4.08
C PHE A 26 5.76 3.92 2.71
N GLY A 27 6.89 3.43 2.21
CA GLY A 27 7.39 3.80 0.89
C GLY A 27 6.40 3.45 -0.24
N LEU A 28 5.89 2.22 -0.24
CA LEU A 28 4.87 1.77 -1.18
C LEU A 28 3.56 2.56 -1.01
N PHE A 29 3.19 2.90 0.22
CA PHE A 29 1.99 3.68 0.52
C PHE A 29 2.06 5.06 -0.10
N VAL A 30 3.20 5.76 0.00
CA VAL A 30 3.38 7.09 -0.61
C VAL A 30 3.27 7.02 -2.13
N VAL A 31 3.84 5.99 -2.77
CA VAL A 31 3.75 5.81 -4.22
C VAL A 31 2.31 5.52 -4.65
N CYS A 32 1.63 4.58 -3.99
CA CYS A 32 0.23 4.25 -4.26
C CYS A 32 -0.70 5.44 -4.01
N LEU A 33 -0.46 6.22 -2.94
CA LEU A 33 -1.23 7.42 -2.62
C LEU A 33 -1.06 8.49 -3.69
N GLY A 34 0.17 8.67 -4.19
CA GLY A 34 0.45 9.56 -5.32
C GLY A 34 -0.32 9.15 -6.57
N ALA A 35 -0.27 7.86 -6.93
CA ALA A 35 -1.01 7.31 -8.09
C ALA A 35 -2.53 7.47 -7.92
N LEU A 36 -3.05 7.20 -6.71
CA LEU A 36 -4.46 7.39 -6.39
C LEU A 36 -4.89 8.86 -6.53
N ALA A 37 -4.09 9.79 -6.01
CA ALA A 37 -4.40 11.21 -6.05
C ALA A 37 -4.31 11.80 -7.47
N LEU A 38 -3.33 11.35 -8.27
CA LEU A 38 -3.05 11.91 -9.60
C LEU A 38 -3.90 11.29 -10.71
N ASP A 39 -4.10 9.97 -10.67
CA ASP A 39 -4.77 9.21 -11.73
C ASP A 39 -6.07 8.57 -11.25
N GLY A 40 -6.10 8.07 -10.01
CA GLY A 40 -7.28 7.40 -9.48
C GLY A 40 -8.51 8.29 -9.34
N VAL A 41 -8.33 9.52 -8.84
CA VAL A 41 -9.42 10.51 -8.77
C VAL A 41 -9.97 10.84 -10.16
N LYS A 42 -9.12 10.87 -11.20
CA LYS A 42 -9.56 11.11 -12.58
C LYS A 42 -10.36 9.93 -13.13
N ARG A 43 -9.93 8.70 -12.85
CA ARG A 43 -10.64 7.47 -13.25
C ARG A 43 -12.04 7.39 -12.64
N ILE A 44 -12.16 7.61 -11.33
CA ILE A 44 -13.46 7.57 -10.63
C ILE A 44 -14.41 8.64 -11.20
N ARG A 45 -13.91 9.86 -11.47
CA ARG A 45 -14.74 10.91 -12.11
C ARG A 45 -15.22 10.51 -13.51
N GLY A 46 -14.43 9.73 -14.24
CA GLY A 46 -14.79 9.22 -15.57
C GLY A 46 -15.90 8.17 -15.56
N TRP A 47 -16.11 7.47 -14.43
CA TRP A 47 -17.16 6.46 -14.29
C TRP A 47 -18.54 7.05 -13.99
N GLN A 48 -18.62 8.36 -13.70
CA GLN A 48 -19.87 9.08 -13.46
C GLN A 48 -20.74 8.43 -12.36
N PRO A 49 -20.21 8.28 -11.13
CA PRO A 49 -20.93 7.62 -10.05
C PRO A 49 -22.28 8.31 -9.77
N ILE A 50 -23.33 7.51 -9.63
CA ILE A 50 -24.72 8.00 -9.49
C ILE A 50 -24.97 8.52 -8.08
N ASP A 51 -24.49 7.79 -7.08
CA ASP A 51 -24.69 8.07 -5.65
C ASP A 51 -23.39 7.88 -4.85
N ARG A 52 -23.41 8.26 -3.57
CA ARG A 52 -22.21 8.14 -2.69
C ARG A 52 -21.77 6.70 -2.46
N ALA A 53 -22.71 5.75 -2.44
CA ALA A 53 -22.38 4.33 -2.31
C ALA A 53 -21.64 3.80 -3.54
N ASP A 54 -22.07 4.26 -4.72
CA ASP A 54 -21.45 3.95 -6.01
C ASP A 54 -20.03 4.52 -6.08
N TRP A 55 -19.85 5.78 -5.65
CA TRP A 55 -18.52 6.41 -5.52
C TRP A 55 -17.57 5.64 -4.59
N LEU A 56 -18.07 5.13 -3.46
CA LEU A 56 -17.26 4.34 -2.53
C LEU A 56 -16.92 2.97 -3.12
N GLY A 57 -17.86 2.35 -3.84
CA GLY A 57 -17.62 1.11 -4.59
C GLY A 57 -16.53 1.32 -5.64
N ASP A 58 -16.63 2.38 -6.43
CA ASP A 58 -15.65 2.78 -7.42
C ASP A 58 -14.27 3.06 -6.81
N PHE A 59 -14.25 3.73 -5.66
CA PHE A 59 -13.01 3.97 -4.92
C PHE A 59 -12.35 2.65 -4.49
N LEU A 60 -13.12 1.71 -3.93
CA LEU A 60 -12.63 0.40 -3.53
C LEU A 60 -12.31 -0.52 -4.71
N TYR A 61 -12.84 -0.23 -5.90
CA TYR A 61 -12.50 -0.94 -7.13
C TYR A 61 -11.11 -0.56 -7.65
N LEU A 62 -10.58 0.59 -7.22
CA LEU A 62 -9.26 1.03 -7.61
C LEU A 62 -8.17 0.21 -6.90
N PRO A 63 -7.23 -0.43 -7.64
CA PRO A 63 -6.16 -1.18 -7.00
C PRO A 63 -5.29 -0.30 -6.10
N GLU A 64 -5.05 0.96 -6.48
CA GLU A 64 -4.27 1.93 -5.71
C GLU A 64 -4.90 2.20 -4.33
N ALA A 65 -6.24 2.29 -4.27
CA ALA A 65 -6.96 2.50 -3.02
C ALA A 65 -6.88 1.26 -2.11
N LEU A 66 -7.07 0.07 -2.66
CA LEU A 66 -6.93 -1.18 -1.91
C LEU A 66 -5.51 -1.38 -1.39
N TYR A 67 -4.50 -1.07 -2.19
CA TYR A 67 -3.10 -1.10 -1.74
C TYR A 67 -2.85 -0.10 -0.62
N CYS A 68 -3.36 1.13 -0.71
CA CYS A 68 -3.23 2.10 0.38
C CYS A 68 -3.84 1.55 1.68
N ILE A 69 -5.03 0.95 1.63
CA ILE A 69 -5.69 0.37 2.80
C ILE A 69 -4.86 -0.78 3.38
N GLY A 70 -4.44 -1.74 2.54
CA GLY A 70 -3.64 -2.88 2.98
C GLY A 70 -2.31 -2.47 3.59
N LEU A 71 -1.60 -1.53 2.96
CA LEU A 71 -0.33 -1.02 3.47
C LEU A 71 -0.52 -0.25 4.78
N ALA A 72 -1.60 0.52 4.93
CA ALA A 72 -1.95 1.16 6.20
C ALA A 72 -2.19 0.14 7.31
N ILE A 73 -2.89 -0.96 7.02
CA ILE A 73 -3.07 -2.06 7.97
C ILE A 73 -1.72 -2.66 8.36
N VAL A 74 -0.82 -2.93 7.41
CA VAL A 74 0.51 -3.47 7.70
C VAL A 74 1.33 -2.51 8.57
N MET A 75 1.28 -1.21 8.31
CA MET A 75 1.96 -0.21 9.13
C MET A 75 1.42 -0.17 10.57
N LEU A 76 0.10 -0.30 10.75
CA LEU A 76 -0.55 -0.26 12.06
C LEU A 76 -0.41 -1.57 12.84
N ALA A 77 -0.49 -2.71 12.15
CA ALA A 77 -0.35 -4.04 12.76
C ALA A 77 1.09 -4.34 13.17
N GLY A 78 2.07 -3.70 12.51
CA GLY A 78 3.48 -3.91 12.76
C GLY A 78 4.02 -5.22 12.15
N PRO A 79 5.31 -5.52 12.37
CA PRO A 79 5.94 -6.71 11.84
C PRO A 79 5.43 -7.97 12.55
N GLY A 80 4.89 -8.92 11.78
CA GLY A 80 4.40 -10.18 12.32
C GLY A 80 5.52 -11.07 12.86
N SER A 81 5.17 -12.06 13.68
CA SER A 81 6.13 -12.98 14.33
C SER A 81 7.04 -13.77 13.38
N TRP A 82 6.61 -13.96 12.13
CA TRP A 82 7.38 -14.63 11.07
C TRP A 82 8.18 -13.69 10.17
N SER A 83 8.14 -12.38 10.44
CA SER A 83 8.90 -11.38 9.67
C SER A 83 10.40 -11.45 9.98
N LEU A 84 11.25 -11.06 9.01
CA LEU A 84 12.67 -10.88 9.26
C LEU A 84 12.95 -9.79 10.31
N ASP A 85 12.10 -8.76 10.39
CA ASP A 85 12.17 -7.75 11.45
C ASP A 85 12.03 -8.35 12.84
N ALA A 86 11.11 -9.30 13.02
CA ALA A 86 10.94 -10.04 14.27
C ALA A 86 12.13 -10.97 14.56
N LEU A 87 12.73 -11.59 13.53
CA LEU A 87 13.90 -12.44 13.71
C LEU A 87 15.15 -11.64 14.14
N ILE A 88 15.38 -10.47 13.53
CA ILE A 88 16.55 -9.63 13.79
C ILE A 88 16.36 -8.85 15.09
N VAL A 89 15.12 -8.41 15.38
CA VAL A 89 14.79 -7.63 16.56
C VAL A 89 13.50 -8.17 17.19
N PRO A 90 13.60 -9.22 18.04
CA PRO A 90 12.44 -9.94 18.58
C PRO A 90 11.50 -9.09 19.45
N ARG A 91 11.95 -7.92 19.93
CA ARG A 91 11.12 -6.95 20.66
C ARG A 91 10.07 -6.25 19.80
N PHE A 92 10.09 -6.38 18.46
CA PHE A 92 9.10 -5.77 17.58
C PHE A 92 7.99 -6.73 17.14
N ALA A 93 8.09 -8.02 17.46
CA ALA A 93 7.02 -8.98 17.21
C ALA A 93 5.84 -8.69 18.15
N VAL A 94 4.69 -8.33 17.58
CA VAL A 94 3.40 -8.20 18.29
C VAL A 94 2.74 -9.56 18.43
#